data_AF-A0AAE0HZN3-F1
#
_entry.id   AF-A0AAE0HZN3-F1
#
_cell.length_a   1.000
_cell.length_b   1.000
_cell.length_c   1.000
_cell.angle_alpha   90.00
_cell.angle_beta   90.00
_cell.angle_gamma   90.00
#
_symmetry.space_group_name_H-M   'P 1'
#
loop_
_entity.id
_entity.type
_entity.pdbx_description
1 polymer ?
#
loop_
_entity_poly.entity_id
_entity_poly.type
_entity_poly.pdbx_seq_one_letter_code
_entity_poly.pdbx_strand_id
1 'polypeptide(L)'
;DAYIAQIEVFHQIHCLNELRKEIHYDHYYKSGPPDEFHRSHKAHCIHMLLQAVTRAADVGLISHNWVHNENIEEPKTRPMPDFNVVKMCRDFDSLLDWGRR
;
A
#
# COMPACT_ATOMS: atom_id res chain seq x y z
N ASP A 1 25.37 13.97 -23.51
CA ASP A 1 24.05 13.54 -23.02
C ASP A 1 24.10 13.22 -21.54
N ALA A 2 23.08 13.60 -20.78
CA ALA A 2 22.97 13.34 -19.34
C ALA A 2 21.62 12.69 -19.02
N TYR A 3 21.65 11.66 -18.17
CA TYR A 3 20.46 10.95 -17.70
C TYR A 3 20.37 11.05 -16.18
N ILE A 4 19.17 11.31 -15.67
CA ILE A 4 18.87 11.26 -14.25
C ILE A 4 18.26 9.89 -13.95
N ALA A 5 18.76 9.20 -12.93
CA ALA A 5 18.27 7.91 -12.48
C ALA A 5 18.11 7.89 -10.96
N GLN A 6 17.12 7.13 -10.49
CA GLN A 6 16.89 6.86 -9.07
C GLN A 6 16.61 5.37 -8.90
N ILE A 7 17.03 4.79 -7.76
CA ILE A 7 16.68 3.42 -7.42
C ILE A 7 15.21 3.38 -7.01
N GLU A 8 14.42 2.57 -7.71
CA GLU A 8 12.96 2.48 -7.62
C GLU A 8 12.44 2.27 -6.19
N VAL A 9 13.09 1.43 -5.37
CA VAL A 9 12.63 1.15 -4.00
C VAL A 9 12.59 2.40 -3.12
N PHE A 10 13.52 3.35 -3.31
CA PHE A 10 13.52 4.60 -2.56
C PHE A 10 12.39 5.53 -3.00
N HIS A 11 12.05 5.51 -4.29
CA HIS A 11 10.90 6.24 -4.82
C HIS A 11 9.58 5.67 -4.27
N GLN A 12 9.44 4.35 -4.18
CA GLN A 12 8.28 3.69 -3.56
C GLN A 12 8.13 4.06 -2.07
N ILE A 13 9.23 4.07 -1.31
CA ILE A 13 9.24 4.49 0.11
C ILE A 13 8.83 5.97 0.24
N HIS A 14 9.32 6.84 -0.65
CA HIS A 14 8.90 8.24 -0.73
C HIS A 14 7.39 8.37 -0.98
N CYS A 15 6.86 7.68 -2.01
CA CYS A 15 5.44 7.68 -2.32
C CYS A 15 4.57 7.24 -1.13
N LEU A 16 4.99 6.19 -0.42
CA LEU A 16 4.28 5.72 0.77
C LEU A 16 4.27 6.77 1.89
N ASN A 17 5.40 7.42 2.16
CA ASN A 17 5.47 8.48 3.17
C ASN A 17 4.64 9.71 2.76
N GLU A 18 4.60 10.05 1.48
CA GLU A 18 3.77 11.15 0.98
C GLU A 18 2.27 10.87 1.14
N LEU A 19 1.82 9.62 0.96
CA LEU A 19 0.43 9.24 1.26
C LEU A 19 0.14 9.20 2.76
N ARG A 20 1.08 8.73 3.58
CA ARG A 20 0.96 8.78 5.04
C ARG A 20 0.76 10.22 5.53
N LYS A 21 1.49 11.18 4.97
CA LYS A 21 1.30 12.61 5.29
C LYS A 21 -0.06 13.12 4.81
N GLU A 22 -0.53 12.66 3.65
CA GLU A 22 -1.86 13.03 3.13
C GLU A 22 -2.99 12.63 4.07
N ILE A 23 -2.92 11.45 4.68
CA ILE A 23 -3.91 10.99 5.67
C ILE A 23 -3.95 11.90 6.91
N HIS A 24 -2.81 12.50 7.26
CA HIS A 24 -2.68 13.44 8.36
C HIS A 24 -2.49 14.86 7.85
N TYR A 25 -3.30 15.26 6.86
CA TYR A 25 -3.13 16.52 6.13
C TYR A 25 -3.00 17.71 7.08
N ASP A 26 -3.92 17.88 8.03
CA ASP A 26 -3.93 19.01 8.96
C ASP A 26 -2.65 19.12 9.82
N HIS A 27 -2.00 17.97 10.09
CA HIS A 27 -0.77 17.93 10.86
C HIS A 27 0.45 18.33 10.02
N TYR A 28 0.51 17.90 8.75
CA TYR A 28 1.68 18.07 7.89
C TYR A 28 1.60 19.27 6.95
N TYR A 29 0.41 19.63 6.51
CA TYR A 29 0.12 20.70 5.58
C TYR A 29 -0.75 21.71 6.32
N LYS A 30 -0.07 22.67 6.98
CA LYS A 30 -0.70 23.72 7.79
C LYS A 30 -1.42 24.80 6.96
N SER A 31 -1.39 24.65 5.64
CA SER A 31 -1.99 25.54 4.66
C SER A 31 -3.35 25.01 4.21
N GLY A 32 -4.16 25.88 3.61
CA GLY A 32 -5.51 25.58 3.13
C GLY A 32 -5.60 24.43 2.10
N PRO A 33 -6.72 24.32 1.36
CA PRO A 33 -6.96 23.16 0.52
C PRO A 33 -5.81 22.91 -0.48
N PRO A 34 -5.50 21.64 -0.79
CA PRO A 34 -4.34 21.31 -1.62
C PRO A 34 -4.51 21.84 -3.04
N ASP A 35 -3.43 22.41 -3.56
CA ASP A 35 -3.34 22.89 -4.93
C ASP A 35 -3.27 21.72 -5.94
N GLU A 36 -3.32 22.06 -7.23
CA GLU A 36 -3.30 21.09 -8.31
C GLU A 36 -2.00 20.28 -8.33
N PHE A 37 -0.86 20.93 -8.07
CA PHE A 37 0.44 20.26 -8.08
C PHE A 37 0.52 19.20 -6.99
N HIS A 38 0.07 19.53 -5.77
CA HIS A 38 -0.02 18.59 -4.66
C HIS A 38 -0.87 17.39 -5.02
N ARG A 39 -2.08 17.62 -5.55
CA ARG A 39 -2.99 16.54 -5.97
C ARG A 39 -2.39 15.65 -7.06
N SER A 40 -1.76 16.27 -8.06
CA SER A 40 -1.06 15.55 -9.15
C SER A 40 0.08 14.69 -8.61
N HIS A 41 0.87 15.22 -7.67
CA HIS A 41 1.94 14.46 -7.02
C HIS A 41 1.39 13.28 -6.21
N LYS A 42 0.29 13.44 -5.47
CA LYS A 42 -0.35 12.31 -4.76
C LYS A 42 -0.91 11.27 -5.74
N ALA A 43 -1.52 11.69 -6.85
CA ALA A 43 -1.99 10.79 -7.89
C ALA A 43 -0.84 9.96 -8.51
N HIS A 44 0.30 10.61 -8.79
CA HIS A 44 1.53 9.93 -9.23
C HIS A 44 2.02 8.92 -8.19
N CYS A 45 2.03 9.28 -6.90
CA CYS A 45 2.42 8.36 -5.83
C CYS A 45 1.52 7.11 -5.80
N ILE A 46 0.20 7.28 -5.91
CA ILE A 46 -0.74 6.16 -5.95
C ILE A 46 -0.47 5.28 -7.17
N HIS A 47 -0.27 5.88 -8.34
CA HIS A 47 0.00 5.14 -9.57
C HIS A 47 1.29 4.31 -9.49
N MET A 48 2.37 4.88 -8.95
CA MET A 48 3.65 4.18 -8.80
C MET A 48 3.57 3.03 -7.80
N LEU A 49 2.85 3.21 -6.69
CA LEU A 49 2.58 2.13 -5.74
C LEU A 49 1.69 1.04 -6.35
N LEU A 50 0.68 1.41 -7.15
CA LEU A 50 -0.12 0.44 -7.89
C LEU A 50 0.74 -0.40 -8.84
N GLN A 51 1.65 0.22 -9.61
CA GLN A 51 2.59 -0.52 -10.46
C GLN A 51 3.46 -1.48 -9.65
N ALA A 52 3.98 -1.03 -8.49
CA ALA A 52 4.80 -1.87 -7.61
C ALA A 52 4.04 -3.08 -7.08
N VAL A 53 2.81 -2.88 -6.59
CA VAL A 53 1.92 -3.95 -6.09
C VAL A 53 1.56 -4.92 -7.21
N THR A 54 1.22 -4.40 -8.39
CA THR A 54 0.90 -5.19 -9.57
C THR A 54 2.08 -6.04 -10.00
N ARG A 55 3.31 -5.50 -10.00
CA ARG A 55 4.52 -6.27 -10.30
C ARG A 55 4.83 -7.37 -9.28
N ALA A 56 4.53 -7.13 -8.01
CA ALA A 56 4.70 -8.17 -7.00
C ALA A 56 3.69 -9.31 -7.21
N ALA A 57 2.46 -8.98 -7.64
CA ALA A 57 1.41 -9.94 -7.99
C ALA A 57 1.20 -11.03 -6.93
N ASP A 58 1.20 -10.62 -5.66
CA ASP A 58 1.23 -11.57 -4.55
C ASP A 58 -0.13 -12.25 -4.34
N VAL A 59 -0.13 -13.59 -4.32
CA VAL A 59 -1.28 -14.45 -3.99
C VAL A 59 -1.11 -15.21 -2.67
N GLY A 60 -0.19 -14.76 -1.82
CA GLY A 60 -0.10 -15.26 -0.45
C GLY A 60 -1.45 -15.12 0.26
N LEU A 61 -1.94 -16.21 0.84
CA LEU A 61 -3.19 -16.23 1.59
C LEU A 61 -2.94 -15.67 2.98
N ILE A 62 -3.74 -14.68 3.39
CA ILE A 62 -3.76 -14.18 4.77
C ILE A 62 -4.69 -15.09 5.57
N SER A 63 -4.11 -16.00 6.34
CA SER A 63 -4.86 -16.79 7.32
C SER A 63 -5.34 -15.91 8.47
N HIS A 64 -6.40 -16.33 9.15
CA HIS A 64 -6.90 -15.65 10.33
C HIS A 64 -6.85 -16.59 11.53
N ASN A 65 -6.31 -16.08 12.64
CA ASN A 65 -6.29 -16.80 13.90
C ASN A 65 -7.33 -16.19 14.84
N TRP A 66 -8.07 -17.03 15.56
CA TRP A 66 -8.96 -16.55 16.62
C TRP A 66 -8.12 -16.09 17.80
N VAL A 67 -8.19 -14.80 18.10
CA VAL A 67 -7.42 -14.19 19.21
C VAL A 67 -8.39 -13.63 20.23
N HIS A 68 -8.15 -13.95 21.50
CA HIS A 68 -8.84 -13.39 22.64
C HIS A 68 -8.08 -12.18 23.19
N ASN A 69 -8.77 -11.07 23.45
CA ASN A 69 -8.19 -9.87 24.04
C ASN A 69 -9.14 -9.29 25.09
N GLU A 70 -8.68 -9.23 26.35
CA GLU A 70 -9.46 -8.71 27.47
C GLU A 70 -9.66 -7.18 27.43
N ASN A 71 -8.90 -6.47 26.59
CA ASN A 71 -8.92 -5.01 26.49
C ASN A 71 -9.84 -4.47 25.38
N ILE A 72 -10.70 -5.30 24.79
CA ILE A 72 -11.67 -4.88 23.76
C ILE A 72 -13.10 -5.18 24.20
N GLU A 73 -14.05 -4.45 23.63
CA GLU A 73 -15.48 -4.70 23.84
C GLU A 73 -15.91 -6.07 23.30
N GLU A 74 -17.00 -6.62 23.84
CA GLU A 74 -17.52 -7.92 23.42
C GLU A 74 -17.95 -7.90 21.92
N PRO A 75 -17.64 -8.94 21.13
CA PRO A 75 -16.99 -10.19 21.56
C PRO A 75 -15.47 -10.03 21.73
N LYS A 76 -14.95 -10.44 22.90
CA LYS A 76 -13.51 -10.41 23.22
C LYS A 76 -12.65 -11.34 22.35
N THR A 77 -13.28 -12.25 21.61
CA THR A 77 -12.60 -13.16 20.68
C THR A 77 -13.00 -12.84 19.25
N ARG A 78 -12.02 -12.56 18.38
CA ARG A 78 -12.25 -12.24 16.96
C ARG A 78 -11.11 -12.78 16.07
N PRO A 79 -11.39 -13.05 14.78
CA PRO A 79 -10.35 -13.47 13.85
C PRO A 79 -9.42 -12.29 13.55
N MET A 80 -8.13 -12.43 13.83
CA MET A 80 -7.10 -11.45 13.49
C MET A 80 -6.27 -11.99 12.31
N PRO A 81 -5.98 -11.18 11.28
CA PRO A 81 -5.14 -11.61 10.17
C PRO A 81 -3.71 -11.91 10.64
N ASP A 82 -3.15 -13.01 10.14
CA ASP A 82 -1.75 -13.36 10.25
C ASP A 82 -1.01 -12.95 8.98
N PHE A 83 -0.16 -11.93 9.11
CA PHE A 83 0.61 -11.38 7.99
C PHE A 83 1.97 -12.09 7.80
N ASN A 84 2.28 -13.11 8.61
CA ASN A 84 3.50 -13.89 8.48
C ASN A 84 3.39 -14.89 7.32
N VAL A 85 3.42 -14.35 6.10
CA VAL A 85 3.29 -15.12 4.87
C VAL A 85 4.54 -14.96 4.03
N VAL A 86 5.01 -16.05 3.41
CA VAL A 86 6.15 -16.01 2.51
C VAL A 86 5.73 -15.31 1.21
N LYS A 87 6.45 -14.25 0.85
CA LYS A 87 6.20 -13.42 -0.32
C LYS A 87 7.05 -13.89 -1.50
N MET A 88 6.44 -14.01 -2.68
CA MET A 88 7.13 -14.34 -3.93
C MET A 88 6.48 -13.57 -5.08
N CYS A 89 7.30 -13.02 -5.99
CA CYS A 89 6.81 -12.36 -7.19
C CYS A 89 6.21 -13.38 -8.17
N ARG A 90 5.12 -13.01 -8.85
CA ARG A 90 4.43 -13.87 -9.83
C ARG A 90 4.04 -13.06 -11.07
N ASP A 91 3.57 -13.74 -12.10
CA ASP A 91 3.01 -13.10 -13.29
C ASP A 91 1.59 -12.58 -12.99
N PHE A 92 1.42 -11.26 -13.09
CA PHE A 92 0.15 -10.60 -12.84
C PHE A 92 -0.92 -10.91 -13.90
N ASP A 93 -0.54 -11.01 -15.18
CA ASP A 93 -1.51 -11.19 -16.26
C ASP A 93 -2.16 -12.57 -16.17
N SER A 94 -1.37 -13.60 -15.89
CA SER A 94 -1.86 -14.96 -15.61
C SER A 94 -2.85 -14.99 -14.44
N LEU A 95 -2.62 -14.20 -13.39
CA LEU A 95 -3.52 -14.10 -12.23
C LEU A 95 -4.82 -13.37 -12.58
N LEU A 96 -4.72 -12.29 -13.34
CA LEU A 96 -5.87 -11.51 -13.80
C LEU A 96 -6.78 -12.36 -14.69
N ASP A 97 -6.21 -13.17 -15.57
CA ASP A 97 -6.96 -14.10 -16.42
C ASP A 97 -7.59 -15.24 -15.61
N TRP A 98 -6.92 -15.74 -14.57
CA TRP A 98 -7.50 -16.74 -13.68
C TRP A 98 -8.70 -16.18 -12.89
N GLY A 99 -8.58 -14.97 -12.34
CA GLY A 99 -9.65 -14.35 -11.53
C GLY A 99 -10.87 -13.88 -12.34
N ARG A 100 -10.76 -13.81 -13.67
CA ARG A 100 -11.87 -13.48 -14.58
C ARG A 100 -12.70 -14.71 -15.00
N ARG A 101 -12.25 -15.92 -14.66
CA ARG A 101 -12.98 -17.17 -14.91
C ARG A 101 -14.00 -17.42 -13.81
#